data_AF-A0A9X3MBP3-F1
#
_entry.id   AF-A0A9X3MBP3-F1
#
_cell.length_a   1.000
_cell.length_b   1.000
_cell.length_c   1.000
_cell.angle_alpha   90.00
_cell.angle_beta   90.00
_cell.angle_gamma   90.00
#
_symmetry.space_group_name_H-M   'P 1'
#
loop_
_entity.id
_entity.type
_entity.pdbx_description
1 polymer ?
#
loop_
_entity_poly.entity_id
_entity_poly.type
_entity_poly.pdbx_seq_one_letter_code
_entity_poly.pdbx_strand_id
1 'polypeptide(L)'
;MSNHAFTAAGDAAEVGIISLDVVGMNSLKRAIDVVDDSGVELLIDTWRAEDGYDPSKGGRPATIQPRTVLALMPLLTIEAKPLHIQQAVNIITDRANNQVLRALGLPQRHETDYTTYKGRQAWYEKVYRAWNKVKDVVDPNPTLTYRKRLTTDKFDYLVSLANPEETRKRYLRLTMFTNALIAASLRLLPEEYRDAWTGDVAVDGTPVLAAKSGNPRDRKPKRSSDPDAGWYIREGDHNGDKAKSAPKKMNWAYEATIVTQTFPARQDYLPQLIVGMAMDKPGHAPADRAMDALQHLIADESVPKGAYIGDHIYYPTSKPEKLQIPLRKAGYKVMGDLVKGQMAYRLPTTVHSSLTAPSASLAGPPAGASPVLCSPPARWIETSITIFSTVAKHSLFK
;
A
#
# COMPACT_ATOMS: atom_id res chain seq x y z
N MET A 1 11.44 30.69 -22.14
CA MET A 1 10.79 29.99 -23.26
C MET A 1 11.83 29.21 -24.04
N SER A 2 11.86 27.90 -23.87
CA SER A 2 12.43 26.94 -24.83
C SER A 2 11.87 25.56 -24.48
N ASN A 3 10.70 25.26 -25.03
CA ASN A 3 10.09 23.93 -25.00
C ASN A 3 10.97 22.98 -25.83
N HIS A 4 11.77 22.15 -25.17
CA HIS A 4 12.30 20.96 -25.83
C HIS A 4 11.21 19.89 -25.79
N ALA A 5 10.51 19.76 -26.92
CA ALA A 5 9.58 18.67 -27.18
C ALA A 5 10.31 17.33 -27.08
N PHE A 6 9.83 16.44 -26.21
CA PHE A 6 10.23 15.04 -26.15
C PHE A 6 9.78 14.35 -27.45
N THR A 7 10.66 14.25 -28.44
CA THR A 7 10.42 13.46 -29.66
C THR A 7 10.52 11.96 -29.33
N ALA A 8 9.39 11.25 -29.49
CA ALA A 8 9.23 9.82 -29.24
C ALA A 8 9.80 8.92 -30.35
N ALA A 9 10.96 9.28 -30.92
CA ALA A 9 11.62 8.50 -31.96
C ALA A 9 13.05 8.17 -31.52
N GLY A 10 13.18 7.14 -30.70
CA GLY A 10 14.45 6.47 -30.43
C GLY A 10 14.45 5.11 -31.11
N ASP A 11 15.37 4.92 -32.05
CA ASP A 11 15.53 3.76 -32.91
C ASP A 11 15.34 2.42 -32.19
N ALA A 12 14.30 1.70 -32.61
CA ALA A 12 14.05 0.31 -32.21
C ALA A 12 15.04 -0.69 -32.85
N ALA A 13 15.99 -0.21 -33.67
CA ALA A 13 16.87 -1.04 -34.48
C ALA A 13 18.24 -1.35 -33.83
N GLU A 14 18.63 -0.69 -32.75
CA GLU A 14 20.04 -0.76 -32.28
C GLU A 14 20.37 -1.89 -31.30
N VAL A 15 19.38 -2.64 -30.80
CA VAL A 15 19.64 -3.79 -29.92
C VAL A 15 18.55 -4.81 -30.20
N GLY A 16 18.91 -6.08 -30.42
CA GLY A 16 18.00 -7.20 -30.71
C GLY A 16 17.02 -7.54 -29.58
N ILE A 17 16.22 -6.57 -29.15
CA ILE A 17 15.08 -6.70 -28.26
C ILE A 17 13.89 -6.97 -29.17
N ILE A 18 13.36 -8.17 -29.13
CA ILE A 18 12.08 -8.50 -29.79
C ILE A 18 11.03 -7.53 -29.25
N SER A 19 10.53 -6.64 -30.11
CA SER A 19 9.94 -5.34 -29.76
C SER A 19 8.52 -5.36 -29.16
N LEU A 20 8.13 -6.41 -28.43
CA LEU A 20 6.74 -6.56 -27.97
C LEU A 20 6.47 -6.13 -26.52
N ASP A 21 7.50 -5.96 -25.66
CA ASP A 21 7.30 -5.60 -24.24
C ASP A 21 8.30 -4.54 -23.74
N VAL A 22 8.51 -3.46 -24.51
CA VAL A 22 9.34 -2.31 -24.10
C VAL A 22 8.57 -1.43 -23.12
N VAL A 23 9.25 -0.88 -22.11
CA VAL A 23 8.63 0.04 -21.14
C VAL A 23 8.16 1.33 -21.82
N GLY A 24 6.89 1.67 -21.66
CA GLY A 24 6.33 2.94 -22.14
C GLY A 24 6.80 4.13 -21.30
N MET A 25 7.34 5.17 -21.95
CA MET A 25 7.86 6.36 -21.26
C MET A 25 6.80 7.10 -20.43
N ASN A 26 5.53 7.12 -20.87
CA ASN A 26 4.46 7.77 -20.11
C ASN A 26 4.17 7.04 -18.79
N SER A 27 4.17 5.70 -18.79
CA SER A 27 3.99 4.90 -17.58
C SER A 27 5.17 5.06 -16.63
N LEU A 28 6.39 5.07 -17.18
CA LEU A 28 7.61 5.33 -16.39
C LEU A 28 7.59 6.72 -15.77
N LYS A 29 7.24 7.76 -16.54
CA LYS A 29 7.18 9.13 -16.04
C LYS A 29 6.18 9.22 -14.88
N ARG A 30 4.97 8.67 -15.03
CA ARG A 30 3.98 8.65 -13.95
C ARG A 30 4.51 7.95 -12.69
N ALA A 31 5.18 6.82 -12.85
CA ALA A 31 5.76 6.10 -11.71
C ALA A 31 6.86 6.90 -11.00
N ILE A 32 7.69 7.62 -11.76
CA ILE A 32 8.70 8.53 -11.24
C ILE A 32 8.05 9.71 -10.53
N ASP A 33 7.07 10.37 -11.16
CA ASP A 33 6.38 11.54 -10.61
C ASP A 33 5.75 11.21 -9.24
N VAL A 34 5.09 10.04 -9.08
CA VAL A 34 4.54 9.61 -7.77
C VAL A 34 5.63 9.55 -6.70
N VAL A 35 6.79 8.98 -7.02
CA VAL A 35 7.87 8.79 -6.05
C VAL A 35 8.52 10.12 -5.69
N ASP A 36 8.84 10.92 -6.70
CA ASP A 36 9.51 12.21 -6.51
C ASP A 36 8.61 13.18 -5.74
N ASP A 37 7.32 13.27 -6.10
CA ASP A 37 6.37 14.18 -5.44
C ASP A 37 6.02 13.74 -4.02
N SER A 38 6.11 12.44 -3.71
CA SER A 38 5.80 11.91 -2.37
C SER A 38 6.82 12.32 -1.30
N GLY A 39 8.04 12.68 -1.68
CA GLY A 39 9.11 12.98 -0.72
C GLY A 39 9.59 11.77 0.10
N VAL A 40 9.22 10.54 -0.28
CA VAL A 40 9.62 9.33 0.46
C VAL A 40 11.13 9.08 0.48
N GLU A 41 11.87 9.57 -0.52
CA GLU A 41 13.33 9.50 -0.53
C GLU A 41 13.91 10.27 0.66
N LEU A 42 13.42 11.49 0.91
CA LEU A 42 13.81 12.29 2.06
C LEU A 42 13.43 11.62 3.39
N LEU A 43 12.25 11.02 3.47
CA LEU A 43 11.84 10.26 4.66
C LEU A 43 12.80 9.11 4.94
N ILE A 44 13.15 8.33 3.93
CA ILE A 44 14.07 7.19 4.07
C ILE A 44 15.45 7.68 4.51
N ASP A 45 16.00 8.72 3.88
CA ASP A 45 17.33 9.21 4.25
C ASP A 45 17.36 9.80 5.66
N THR A 46 16.29 10.50 6.06
CA THR A 46 16.12 11.01 7.42
C THR A 46 16.12 9.86 8.43
N TRP A 47 15.28 8.85 8.21
CA TRP A 47 15.17 7.71 9.12
C TRP A 47 16.44 6.86 9.17
N ARG A 48 17.16 6.75 8.05
CA ARG A 48 18.46 6.07 8.02
C ARG A 48 19.47 6.82 8.88
N ALA A 49 19.53 8.14 8.78
CA ALA A 49 20.41 8.97 9.61
C ALA A 49 20.05 8.86 11.10
N GLU A 50 18.75 8.93 11.45
CA GLU A 50 18.25 8.71 12.81
C GLU A 50 18.64 7.33 13.38
N ASP A 51 18.60 6.29 12.53
CA ASP A 51 18.98 4.93 12.89
C ASP A 51 20.52 4.71 12.86
N GLY A 52 21.31 5.78 12.69
CA GLY A 52 22.77 5.78 12.83
C GLY A 52 23.57 5.56 11.54
N TYR A 53 22.93 5.61 10.36
CA TYR A 53 23.65 5.59 9.08
C TYR A 53 24.44 6.89 8.90
N ASP A 54 25.74 6.75 8.65
CA ASP A 54 26.65 7.86 8.37
C ASP A 54 27.34 7.61 7.02
N PRO A 55 27.04 8.41 5.97
CA PRO A 55 27.65 8.25 4.66
C PRO A 55 29.16 8.52 4.64
N SER A 56 29.71 9.21 5.66
CA SER A 56 31.14 9.51 5.75
C SER A 56 31.99 8.32 6.22
N LYS A 57 31.37 7.32 6.87
CA LYS A 57 32.06 6.14 7.43
C LYS A 57 32.53 5.11 6.38
N GLY A 58 32.46 5.47 5.09
CA GLY A 58 33.04 4.71 3.98
C GLY A 58 32.15 3.59 3.44
N GLY A 59 32.51 3.10 2.25
CA GLY A 59 31.78 2.09 1.50
C GLY A 59 31.65 2.45 0.02
N ARG A 60 31.60 1.46 -0.87
CA ARG A 60 31.38 1.71 -2.30
C ARG A 60 29.98 2.33 -2.50
N PRO A 61 29.85 3.47 -3.19
CA PRO A 61 28.55 4.05 -3.49
C PRO A 61 27.63 3.03 -4.16
N ALA A 62 26.36 3.02 -3.75
CA ALA A 62 25.39 2.10 -4.32
C ALA A 62 25.11 2.48 -5.78
N THR A 63 25.16 1.50 -6.68
CA THR A 63 24.83 1.71 -8.10
C THR A 63 23.35 2.00 -8.31
N ILE A 64 22.48 1.53 -7.41
CA ILE A 64 21.04 1.76 -7.46
C ILE A 64 20.61 2.47 -6.18
N GLN A 65 19.89 3.58 -6.33
CA GLN A 65 19.32 4.34 -5.22
C GLN A 65 17.92 3.80 -4.86
N PRO A 66 17.46 4.00 -3.61
CA PRO A 66 16.09 3.65 -3.20
C PRO A 66 15.03 4.20 -4.16
N ARG A 67 15.18 5.45 -4.61
CA ARG A 67 14.33 6.10 -5.63
C ARG A 67 14.09 5.22 -6.85
N THR A 68 15.14 4.64 -7.43
CA THR A 68 15.04 3.81 -8.63
C THR A 68 14.14 2.59 -8.39
N VAL A 69 14.32 1.88 -7.26
CA VAL A 69 13.48 0.73 -6.93
C VAL A 69 12.05 1.15 -6.64
N LEU A 70 11.89 2.27 -5.94
CA LEU A 70 10.59 2.85 -5.65
C LEU A 70 9.86 3.32 -6.91
N ALA A 71 10.54 3.70 -8.00
CA ALA A 71 9.91 3.99 -9.28
C ALA A 71 9.53 2.72 -10.05
N LEU A 72 10.31 1.64 -9.91
CA LEU A 72 10.02 0.37 -10.57
C LEU A 72 8.76 -0.32 -10.01
N MET A 73 8.45 -0.15 -8.72
CA MET A 73 7.28 -0.81 -8.12
C MET A 73 5.92 -0.24 -8.61
N PRO A 74 5.66 1.08 -8.60
CA PRO A 74 4.48 1.67 -9.22
C PRO A 74 4.43 1.41 -10.73
N LEU A 75 5.57 1.39 -11.42
CA LEU A 75 5.60 1.04 -12.84
C LEU A 75 5.05 -0.38 -13.07
N LEU A 76 5.51 -1.35 -12.28
CA LEU A 76 4.97 -2.71 -12.34
C LEU A 76 3.47 -2.72 -12.05
N THR A 77 2.96 -1.88 -11.14
CA THR A 77 1.52 -1.86 -10.90
C THR A 77 0.71 -1.20 -12.01
N ILE A 78 1.19 -0.10 -12.59
CA ILE A 78 0.57 0.54 -13.76
C ILE A 78 0.44 -0.46 -14.92
N GLU A 79 1.44 -1.34 -15.06
CA GLU A 79 1.47 -2.41 -16.06
C GLU A 79 0.74 -3.69 -15.62
N ALA A 80 0.13 -3.71 -14.43
CA ALA A 80 -0.54 -4.87 -13.84
C ALA A 80 0.35 -6.13 -13.75
N LYS A 81 1.65 -5.93 -13.48
CA LYS A 81 2.63 -7.00 -13.28
C LYS A 81 2.81 -7.30 -11.78
N PRO A 82 3.17 -8.54 -11.40
CA PRO A 82 3.50 -8.86 -10.02
C PRO A 82 4.66 -7.98 -9.54
N LEU A 83 4.55 -7.45 -8.32
CA LEU A 83 5.54 -6.55 -7.74
C LEU A 83 6.76 -7.28 -7.18
N HIS A 84 7.35 -8.15 -8.00
CA HIS A 84 8.50 -8.93 -7.59
C HIS A 84 9.79 -8.19 -7.90
N ILE A 85 10.79 -8.28 -7.00
CA ILE A 85 12.16 -7.83 -7.28
C ILE A 85 12.66 -8.41 -8.61
N GLN A 86 12.35 -9.68 -8.91
CA GLN A 86 12.70 -10.28 -10.20
C GLN A 86 12.03 -9.57 -11.39
N GLN A 87 10.78 -9.12 -11.24
CA GLN A 87 10.09 -8.37 -12.30
C GLN A 87 10.68 -6.96 -12.47
N ALA A 88 11.06 -6.30 -11.38
CA ALA A 88 11.81 -5.04 -11.44
C ALA A 88 13.18 -5.20 -12.11
N VAL A 89 13.87 -6.31 -11.86
CA VAL A 89 15.11 -6.67 -12.55
C VAL A 89 14.85 -6.92 -14.03
N ASN A 90 13.81 -7.65 -14.41
CA ASN A 90 13.46 -7.91 -15.80
C ASN A 90 13.13 -6.61 -16.56
N ILE A 91 12.55 -5.59 -15.89
CA ILE A 91 12.41 -4.26 -16.48
C ILE A 91 13.80 -3.74 -16.90
N ILE A 92 14.75 -3.73 -15.97
CA ILE A 92 16.10 -3.19 -16.23
C ILE A 92 16.84 -4.03 -17.28
N THR A 93 16.83 -5.36 -17.16
CA THR A 93 17.67 -6.25 -17.96
C THR A 93 17.09 -6.53 -19.33
N ASP A 94 15.77 -6.51 -19.51
CA ASP A 94 15.15 -7.03 -20.74
C ASP A 94 14.31 -5.96 -21.46
N ARG A 95 13.64 -5.08 -20.72
CA ARG A 95 12.59 -4.20 -21.28
C ARG A 95 12.97 -2.73 -21.41
N ALA A 96 13.96 -2.28 -20.65
CA ALA A 96 14.42 -0.90 -20.65
C ALA A 96 15.32 -0.63 -21.87
N ASN A 97 14.96 0.36 -22.69
CA ASN A 97 15.88 0.93 -23.67
C ASN A 97 16.79 1.99 -23.00
N ASN A 98 17.74 2.56 -23.75
CA ASN A 98 18.66 3.56 -23.20
C ASN A 98 17.94 4.82 -22.66
N GLN A 99 16.77 5.18 -23.21
CA GLN A 99 15.99 6.31 -22.70
C GLN A 99 15.41 6.02 -21.32
N VAL A 100 14.83 4.83 -21.12
CA VAL A 100 14.29 4.37 -19.83
C VAL A 100 15.43 4.24 -18.80
N LEU A 101 16.57 3.66 -19.18
CA LEU A 101 17.73 3.53 -18.30
C LEU A 101 18.24 4.91 -17.83
N ARG A 102 18.38 5.87 -18.75
CA ARG A 102 18.76 7.25 -18.41
C ARG A 102 17.76 7.91 -17.46
N ALA A 103 16.45 7.76 -17.70
CA ALA A 103 15.42 8.32 -16.83
C ALA A 103 15.45 7.72 -15.41
N LEU A 104 15.89 6.47 -15.27
CA LEU A 104 16.09 5.79 -13.98
C LEU A 104 17.46 6.09 -13.33
N GLY A 105 18.33 6.84 -14.00
CA GLY A 105 19.70 7.11 -13.55
C GLY A 105 20.63 5.89 -13.64
N LEU A 106 20.36 4.96 -14.57
CA LEU A 106 21.11 3.72 -14.76
C LEU A 106 22.04 3.80 -15.97
N PRO A 107 23.14 3.02 -15.98
CA PRO A 107 24.06 2.94 -17.12
C PRO A 107 23.35 2.50 -18.40
N GLN A 108 23.78 3.00 -19.54
CA GLN A 108 23.25 2.59 -20.85
C GLN A 108 23.65 1.15 -21.19
N ARG A 109 22.96 0.53 -22.16
CA ARG A 109 23.12 -0.88 -22.52
C ARG A 109 24.55 -1.28 -22.87
N HIS A 110 25.34 -0.38 -23.47
CA HIS A 110 26.73 -0.65 -23.85
C HIS A 110 27.73 -0.45 -22.70
N GLU A 111 27.33 0.17 -21.59
CA GLU A 111 28.23 0.55 -20.49
C GLU A 111 28.42 -0.57 -19.46
N THR A 112 27.54 -1.57 -19.46
CA THR A 112 27.57 -2.66 -18.48
C THR A 112 26.83 -3.89 -19.00
N ASP A 113 27.17 -5.04 -18.42
CA ASP A 113 26.52 -6.31 -18.73
C ASP A 113 25.10 -6.38 -18.13
N TYR A 114 24.12 -6.49 -19.01
CA TYR A 114 22.70 -6.74 -18.68
C TYR A 114 22.23 -8.13 -19.11
N THR A 115 22.99 -8.84 -19.95
CA THR A 115 22.49 -9.97 -20.73
C THR A 115 22.99 -11.31 -20.22
N THR A 116 24.24 -11.37 -19.72
CA THR A 116 24.78 -12.64 -19.21
C THR A 116 24.09 -13.04 -17.92
N TYR A 117 24.12 -14.35 -17.61
CA TYR A 117 23.62 -14.87 -16.34
C TYR A 117 24.23 -14.15 -15.13
N LYS A 118 25.56 -13.95 -15.14
CA LYS A 118 26.28 -13.25 -14.05
C LYS A 118 25.87 -11.77 -13.97
N GLY A 119 25.72 -11.10 -15.12
CA GLY A 119 25.23 -9.72 -15.19
C GLY A 119 23.83 -9.58 -14.58
N ARG A 120 22.90 -10.44 -14.98
CA ARG A 120 21.52 -10.45 -14.45
C ARG A 120 21.48 -10.73 -12.94
N GLN A 121 22.30 -11.66 -12.45
CA GLN A 121 22.42 -11.93 -11.01
C GLN A 121 22.98 -10.71 -10.25
N ALA A 122 23.96 -10.00 -10.82
CA ALA A 122 24.49 -8.77 -10.22
C ALA A 122 23.41 -7.67 -10.15
N TRP A 123 22.56 -7.54 -11.18
CA TRP A 123 21.43 -6.61 -11.18
C TRP A 123 20.39 -6.96 -10.13
N TYR A 124 20.07 -8.24 -9.97
CA TYR A 124 19.20 -8.70 -8.88
C TYR A 124 19.73 -8.28 -7.52
N GLU A 125 21.00 -8.54 -7.22
CA GLU A 125 21.61 -8.16 -5.94
C GLU A 125 21.63 -6.64 -5.72
N LYS A 126 21.86 -5.84 -6.77
CA LYS A 126 21.80 -4.37 -6.67
C LYS A 126 20.39 -3.88 -6.34
N VAL A 127 19.36 -4.37 -7.05
CA VAL A 127 17.95 -4.00 -6.80
C VAL A 127 17.53 -4.46 -5.41
N TYR A 128 17.88 -5.68 -5.02
CA TYR A 128 17.58 -6.23 -3.71
C TYR A 128 18.22 -5.42 -2.57
N ARG A 129 19.49 -4.99 -2.71
CA ARG A 129 20.15 -4.12 -1.74
C ARG A 129 19.48 -2.75 -1.63
N ALA A 130 19.08 -2.15 -2.76
CA ALA A 130 18.38 -0.87 -2.75
C ALA A 130 16.98 -0.99 -2.11
N TRP A 131 16.27 -2.10 -2.35
CA TRP A 131 15.02 -2.41 -1.65
C TRP A 131 15.20 -2.57 -0.14
N ASN A 132 16.24 -3.29 0.30
CA ASN A 132 16.49 -3.47 1.72
C ASN A 132 16.75 -2.14 2.44
N LYS A 133 17.37 -1.15 1.80
CA LYS A 133 17.50 0.20 2.41
C LYS A 133 16.15 0.83 2.75
N VAL A 134 15.12 0.60 1.93
CA VAL A 134 13.75 1.03 2.22
C VAL A 134 13.18 0.20 3.37
N LYS A 135 13.26 -1.13 3.22
CA LYS A 135 12.71 -2.10 4.18
C LYS A 135 13.27 -1.88 5.58
N ASP A 136 14.57 -1.66 5.71
CA ASP A 136 15.29 -1.61 6.98
C ASP A 136 14.85 -0.47 7.90
N VAL A 137 14.22 0.58 7.37
CA VAL A 137 13.69 1.70 8.16
C VAL A 137 12.18 1.66 8.41
N VAL A 138 11.42 0.90 7.62
CA VAL A 138 9.94 0.82 7.73
C VAL A 138 9.42 -0.51 8.28
N ASP A 139 10.20 -1.59 8.19
CA ASP A 139 9.82 -2.93 8.66
C ASP A 139 9.65 -2.93 10.18
N PRO A 140 8.44 -3.17 10.74
CA PRO A 140 8.20 -3.16 12.18
C PRO A 140 8.87 -4.30 12.94
N ASN A 141 9.25 -5.38 12.24
CA ASN A 141 9.75 -6.60 12.85
C ASN A 141 11.10 -7.05 12.25
N PRO A 142 12.14 -6.19 12.31
CA PRO A 142 13.42 -6.44 11.63
C PRO A 142 14.21 -7.62 12.20
N THR A 143 13.89 -8.06 13.42
CA THR A 143 14.54 -9.20 14.10
C THR A 143 14.03 -10.56 13.63
N LEU A 144 12.87 -10.60 12.97
CA LEU A 144 12.28 -11.83 12.44
C LEU A 144 12.84 -12.14 11.05
N THR A 145 13.05 -13.43 10.80
CA THR A 145 13.39 -13.90 9.46
C THR A 145 12.14 -14.34 8.74
N TYR A 146 11.88 -13.71 7.60
CA TYR A 146 10.75 -14.04 6.73
C TYR A 146 11.04 -15.16 5.71
N ARG A 147 12.25 -15.72 5.74
CA ARG A 147 12.71 -16.74 4.77
C ARG A 147 12.20 -18.15 5.09
N LYS A 148 11.71 -18.38 6.31
CA LYS A 148 11.27 -19.71 6.74
C LYS A 148 10.31 -19.60 7.91
N ARG A 149 9.45 -20.61 8.03
CA ARG A 149 8.64 -20.83 9.23
C ARG A 149 9.53 -21.11 10.44
N LEU A 150 9.23 -20.43 11.54
CA LEU A 150 9.95 -20.54 12.81
C LEU A 150 9.30 -21.59 13.70
N THR A 151 10.06 -22.20 14.61
CA THR A 151 9.44 -22.99 15.68
C THR A 151 8.67 -22.07 16.62
N THR A 152 7.65 -22.60 17.31
CA THR A 152 6.86 -21.83 18.29
C THR A 152 7.77 -21.13 19.31
N ASP A 153 8.66 -21.87 19.97
CA ASP A 153 9.54 -21.30 21.00
C ASP A 153 10.51 -20.25 20.43
N LYS A 154 11.02 -20.47 19.21
CA LYS A 154 11.91 -19.51 18.58
C LYS A 154 11.18 -18.24 18.16
N PHE A 155 9.95 -18.37 17.67
CA PHE A 155 9.09 -17.25 17.34
C PHE A 155 8.78 -16.43 18.60
N ASP A 156 8.29 -17.08 19.65
CA ASP A 156 7.95 -16.41 20.91
C ASP A 156 9.17 -15.72 21.54
N TYR A 157 10.34 -16.37 21.49
CA TYR A 157 11.61 -15.76 21.91
C TYR A 157 11.97 -14.52 21.08
N LEU A 158 11.93 -14.58 19.74
CA LEU A 158 12.28 -13.44 18.89
C LEU A 158 11.30 -12.27 19.05
N VAL A 159 10.00 -12.55 19.20
CA VAL A 159 8.99 -11.53 19.50
C VAL A 159 9.23 -10.91 20.88
N SER A 160 9.63 -11.69 21.88
CA SER A 160 9.97 -11.15 23.21
C SER A 160 11.21 -10.24 23.22
N LEU A 161 12.09 -10.34 22.21
CA LEU A 161 13.23 -9.44 22.04
C LEU A 161 12.86 -8.12 21.35
N ALA A 162 11.66 -8.00 20.79
CA ALA A 162 11.23 -6.79 20.12
C ALA A 162 11.05 -5.65 21.14
N ASN A 163 11.65 -4.49 20.87
CA ASN A 163 11.41 -3.28 21.63
C ASN A 163 10.06 -2.69 21.19
N PRO A 164 9.04 -2.61 22.07
CA PRO A 164 7.72 -2.10 21.70
C PRO A 164 7.72 -0.67 21.16
N GLU A 165 8.61 0.19 21.65
CA GLU A 165 8.73 1.59 21.18
C GLU A 165 9.32 1.65 19.77
N GLU A 166 10.35 0.82 19.50
CA GLU A 166 10.97 0.73 18.18
C GLU A 166 10.00 0.16 17.15
N THR A 167 9.26 -0.89 17.52
CA THR A 167 8.19 -1.47 16.69
C THR A 167 7.13 -0.42 16.39
N ARG A 168 6.65 0.33 17.39
CA ARG A 168 5.68 1.43 17.19
C ARG A 168 6.23 2.51 16.26
N LYS A 169 7.48 2.94 16.46
CA LYS A 169 8.16 3.93 15.60
C LYS A 169 8.13 3.48 14.14
N ARG A 170 8.50 2.22 13.88
CA ARG A 170 8.54 1.63 12.53
C ARG A 170 7.16 1.48 11.90
N TYR A 171 6.14 1.13 12.68
CA TYR A 171 4.74 1.19 12.20
C TYR A 171 4.34 2.58 11.74
N LEU A 172 4.66 3.62 12.52
CA LEU A 172 4.36 5.00 12.14
C LEU A 172 5.12 5.40 10.87
N ARG A 173 6.41 5.04 10.76
CA ARG A 173 7.20 5.26 9.53
C ARG A 173 6.57 4.56 8.33
N LEU A 174 6.14 3.31 8.47
CA LEU A 174 5.47 2.56 7.42
C LEU A 174 4.16 3.23 6.98
N THR A 175 3.34 3.69 7.93
CA THR A 175 2.11 4.46 7.65
C THR A 175 2.42 5.78 6.94
N MET A 176 3.41 6.55 7.42
CA MET A 176 3.84 7.81 6.81
C MET A 176 4.34 7.61 5.38
N PHE A 177 5.22 6.63 5.17
CA PHE A 177 5.76 6.26 3.86
C PHE A 177 4.63 5.95 2.86
N THR A 178 3.61 5.24 3.32
CA THR A 178 2.51 4.78 2.47
C THR A 178 1.55 5.90 2.13
N ASN A 179 1.16 6.69 3.14
CA ASN A 179 0.27 7.82 2.93
C ASN A 179 0.94 8.92 2.11
N ALA A 180 2.27 9.07 2.17
CA ALA A 180 3.01 9.95 1.28
C ALA A 180 2.88 9.53 -0.20
N LEU A 181 2.98 8.23 -0.51
CA LEU A 181 2.76 7.71 -1.86
C LEU A 181 1.31 7.86 -2.33
N ILE A 182 0.33 7.63 -1.42
CA ILE A 182 -1.09 7.84 -1.71
C ILE A 182 -1.36 9.32 -2.02
N ALA A 183 -0.89 10.24 -1.16
CA ALA A 183 -1.07 11.68 -1.37
C ALA A 183 -0.41 12.17 -2.66
N ALA A 184 0.75 11.62 -3.04
CA ALA A 184 1.39 11.93 -4.33
C ALA A 184 0.58 11.42 -5.52
N SER A 185 0.04 10.19 -5.44
CA SER A 185 -0.77 9.65 -6.55
C SER A 185 -2.07 10.44 -6.76
N LEU A 186 -2.67 10.97 -5.70
CA LEU A 186 -3.83 11.85 -5.79
C LEU A 186 -3.51 13.18 -6.48
N ARG A 187 -2.30 13.73 -6.28
CA ARG A 187 -1.88 14.98 -6.93
C ARG A 187 -1.72 14.87 -8.44
N LEU A 188 -1.60 13.64 -8.97
CA LEU A 188 -1.60 13.40 -10.42
C LEU A 188 -2.98 13.52 -11.07
N LEU A 189 -4.06 13.61 -10.27
CA LEU A 189 -5.40 13.79 -10.79
C LEU A 189 -5.61 15.24 -11.28
N PRO A 190 -6.42 15.42 -12.34
CA PRO A 190 -6.87 16.75 -12.74
C PRO A 190 -7.51 17.50 -11.55
N GLU A 191 -7.28 18.81 -11.52
CA GLU A 191 -7.71 19.71 -10.44
C GLU A 191 -9.21 19.61 -10.16
N GLU A 192 -10.03 19.49 -11.21
CA GLU A 192 -11.49 19.31 -11.10
C GLU A 192 -11.91 18.14 -10.19
N TYR A 193 -11.17 17.02 -10.21
CA TYR A 193 -11.47 15.86 -9.36
C TYR A 193 -11.02 16.08 -7.93
N ARG A 194 -9.93 16.81 -7.73
CA ARG A 194 -9.41 17.13 -6.39
C ARG A 194 -10.30 18.14 -5.69
N ASP A 195 -10.72 19.18 -6.41
CA ASP A 195 -11.50 20.29 -5.87
C ASP A 195 -12.98 19.93 -5.62
N ALA A 196 -13.49 18.92 -6.33
CA ALA A 196 -14.83 18.41 -6.10
C ALA A 196 -14.98 17.69 -4.75
N TRP A 197 -13.89 17.24 -4.13
CA TRP A 197 -13.95 16.50 -2.88
C TRP A 197 -14.12 17.42 -1.67
N THR A 198 -15.22 17.26 -0.95
CA THR A 198 -15.60 18.04 0.24
C THR A 198 -14.97 17.56 1.54
N GLY A 199 -14.04 16.59 1.46
CA GLY A 199 -13.39 16.03 2.64
C GLY A 199 -14.18 14.91 3.33
N ASP A 200 -15.26 14.42 2.71
CA ASP A 200 -16.04 13.30 3.24
C ASP A 200 -15.27 11.99 3.03
N VAL A 201 -15.14 11.19 4.09
CA VAL A 201 -14.38 9.93 4.09
C VAL A 201 -15.18 8.77 4.65
N ALA A 202 -14.97 7.58 4.07
CA ALA A 202 -15.39 6.31 4.66
C ALA A 202 -14.16 5.50 5.09
N VAL A 203 -14.28 4.81 6.22
CA VAL A 203 -13.22 3.96 6.76
C VAL A 203 -13.72 2.54 6.89
N ASP A 204 -12.96 1.60 6.33
CA ASP A 204 -13.24 0.17 6.39
C ASP A 204 -11.98 -0.65 6.67
N GLY A 205 -12.15 -1.78 7.36
CA GLY A 205 -11.11 -2.77 7.60
C GLY A 205 -11.18 -3.89 6.55
N THR A 206 -10.23 -3.91 5.61
CA THR A 206 -10.19 -4.90 4.54
C THR A 206 -9.06 -5.91 4.74
N PRO A 207 -9.31 -7.23 4.63
CA PRO A 207 -8.26 -8.25 4.77
C PRO A 207 -7.31 -8.27 3.57
N VAL A 208 -6.02 -8.11 3.81
CA VAL A 208 -4.95 -8.35 2.84
C VAL A 208 -4.38 -9.73 3.08
N LEU A 209 -4.66 -10.68 2.19
CA LEU A 209 -4.18 -12.06 2.33
C LEU A 209 -2.66 -12.10 2.48
N ALA A 210 -2.22 -12.68 3.58
CA ALA A 210 -0.83 -13.01 3.82
C ALA A 210 -0.47 -14.31 3.08
N ALA A 211 0.78 -14.75 3.17
CA ALA A 211 1.19 -16.02 2.58
C ALA A 211 0.30 -17.17 3.09
N LYS A 212 -0.06 -18.11 2.20
CA LYS A 212 -1.11 -19.14 2.39
C LYS A 212 -0.98 -19.97 3.68
N SER A 213 0.21 -20.06 4.28
CA SER A 213 0.47 -20.89 5.46
C SER A 213 0.38 -20.08 6.76
N GLY A 214 -0.84 -19.83 7.22
CA GLY A 214 -1.06 -19.19 8.51
C GLY A 214 -0.63 -20.01 9.73
N ASN A 215 -0.69 -19.41 10.91
CA ASN A 215 -0.45 -20.12 12.16
C ASN A 215 -1.54 -21.17 12.38
N PRO A 216 -1.22 -22.47 12.46
CA PRO A 216 -2.23 -23.47 12.82
C PRO A 216 -2.81 -23.14 14.19
N ARG A 217 -4.15 -23.25 14.33
CA ARG A 217 -4.85 -23.00 15.62
C ARG A 217 -4.41 -24.00 16.69
N ASP A 218 -4.13 -25.23 16.26
CA ASP A 218 -3.49 -26.26 17.09
C ASP A 218 -1.98 -26.01 17.17
N ARG A 219 -1.39 -26.19 18.36
CA ARG A 219 0.05 -26.07 18.63
C ARG A 219 0.86 -27.09 17.82
N LYS A 220 1.07 -26.83 16.54
CA LYS A 220 2.03 -27.55 15.68
C LYS A 220 3.40 -26.89 15.81
N PRO A 221 4.50 -27.60 15.48
CA PRO A 221 5.83 -27.17 15.91
C PRO A 221 6.32 -25.86 15.25
N LYS A 222 5.64 -25.36 14.22
CA LYS A 222 6.08 -24.20 13.44
C LYS A 222 4.98 -23.17 13.17
N ARG A 223 5.33 -21.89 13.23
CA ARG A 223 4.50 -20.71 12.99
C ARG A 223 4.93 -19.96 11.73
N SER A 224 4.02 -19.18 11.16
CA SER A 224 4.32 -18.11 10.22
C SER A 224 5.37 -17.17 10.82
N SER A 225 6.23 -16.63 9.98
CA SER A 225 7.24 -15.64 10.36
C SER A 225 6.68 -14.21 10.45
N ASP A 226 5.44 -13.97 10.02
CA ASP A 226 4.77 -12.67 10.16
C ASP A 226 4.02 -12.58 11.49
N PRO A 227 4.46 -11.72 12.42
CA PRO A 227 3.77 -11.50 13.68
C PRO A 227 2.52 -10.62 13.51
N ASP A 228 2.50 -9.80 12.46
CA ASP A 228 1.43 -8.83 12.20
C ASP A 228 0.29 -9.45 11.36
N ALA A 229 0.46 -10.69 10.88
CA ALA A 229 -0.61 -11.45 10.27
C ALA A 229 -1.40 -12.21 11.36
N GLY A 230 -2.70 -12.39 11.13
CA GLY A 230 -3.59 -13.11 12.01
C GLY A 230 -4.69 -13.84 11.24
N TRP A 231 -5.44 -14.68 11.95
CA TRP A 231 -6.70 -15.16 11.38
C TRP A 231 -7.72 -14.03 11.34
N TYR A 232 -8.24 -13.74 10.15
CA TYR A 232 -9.30 -12.78 9.90
C TYR A 232 -10.65 -13.49 9.81
N ILE A 233 -11.67 -12.89 10.42
CA ILE A 233 -13.09 -13.24 10.26
C ILE A 233 -13.86 -12.00 9.80
N ARG A 234 -14.88 -12.17 8.95
CA ARG A 234 -15.65 -11.03 8.43
C ARG A 234 -16.62 -10.44 9.47
N GLU A 235 -17.04 -11.22 10.44
CA GLU A 235 -18.07 -10.82 11.40
C GLU A 235 -17.44 -10.44 12.74
N GLY A 236 -18.03 -9.46 13.42
CA GLY A 236 -17.62 -9.05 14.76
C GLY A 236 -16.41 -8.13 14.77
N ASP A 237 -15.42 -8.44 15.62
CA ASP A 237 -14.22 -7.62 15.85
C ASP A 237 -13.07 -7.95 14.89
N HIS A 238 -13.35 -8.69 13.81
CA HIS A 238 -12.39 -9.20 12.83
C HIS A 238 -11.28 -10.12 13.35
N ASN A 239 -11.27 -10.43 14.66
CA ASN A 239 -10.22 -11.22 15.31
C ASN A 239 -10.55 -12.72 15.29
N GLY A 240 -10.09 -13.40 14.24
CA GLY A 240 -10.24 -14.83 14.07
C GLY A 240 -9.39 -15.69 15.02
N ASP A 241 -8.32 -15.13 15.61
CA ASP A 241 -7.46 -15.86 16.55
C ASP A 241 -8.23 -16.21 17.84
N LYS A 242 -9.19 -15.36 18.24
CA LYS A 242 -10.01 -15.52 19.46
C LYS A 242 -11.40 -16.12 19.21
N ALA A 243 -11.75 -16.44 17.95
CA ALA A 243 -13.07 -16.96 17.62
C ALA A 243 -13.35 -18.29 18.34
N LYS A 244 -14.48 -18.41 19.06
CA LYS A 244 -14.80 -19.61 19.86
C LYS A 244 -15.04 -20.87 19.01
N SER A 245 -15.42 -20.70 17.75
CA SER A 245 -15.53 -21.76 16.76
C SER A 245 -14.66 -21.43 15.54
N ALA A 246 -14.43 -22.40 14.66
CA ALA A 246 -13.81 -22.15 13.35
C ALA A 246 -14.91 -21.77 12.35
N PRO A 247 -15.15 -20.46 12.09
CA PRO A 247 -16.09 -20.07 11.05
C PRO A 247 -15.69 -20.66 9.69
N LYS A 248 -16.70 -20.96 8.86
CA LYS A 248 -16.52 -21.60 7.55
C LYS A 248 -15.60 -20.82 6.59
N LYS A 249 -15.42 -19.51 6.83
CA LYS A 249 -14.61 -18.60 6.00
C LYS A 249 -13.65 -17.83 6.92
N MET A 250 -12.40 -18.29 6.98
CA MET A 250 -11.30 -17.63 7.69
C MET A 250 -10.12 -17.50 6.74
N ASN A 251 -9.43 -16.37 6.81
CA ASN A 251 -8.23 -16.12 6.01
C ASN A 251 -7.06 -15.78 6.92
N TRP A 252 -5.86 -16.24 6.59
CA TRP A 252 -4.64 -15.72 7.20
C TRP A 252 -4.27 -14.42 6.49
N ALA A 253 -4.34 -13.30 7.19
CA ALA A 253 -4.30 -11.99 6.58
C ALA A 253 -3.70 -10.94 7.52
N TYR A 254 -3.27 -9.84 6.90
CA TYR A 254 -3.22 -8.55 7.57
C TYR A 254 -4.57 -7.86 7.42
N GLU A 255 -4.83 -6.83 8.22
CA GLU A 255 -5.96 -5.94 8.06
C GLU A 255 -5.47 -4.56 7.63
N ALA A 256 -5.95 -4.11 6.48
CA ALA A 256 -5.77 -2.77 6.00
C ALA A 256 -6.95 -1.91 6.44
N THR A 257 -6.70 -0.93 7.29
CA THR A 257 -7.63 0.17 7.53
C THR A 257 -7.49 1.13 6.37
N ILE A 258 -8.49 1.17 5.51
CA ILE A 258 -8.51 1.98 4.29
C ILE A 258 -9.44 3.16 4.51
N VAL A 259 -8.97 4.35 4.18
CA VAL A 259 -9.76 5.57 4.12
C VAL A 259 -10.03 5.88 2.66
N THR A 260 -11.30 5.92 2.27
CA THR A 260 -11.74 6.27 0.92
C THR A 260 -12.45 7.60 0.88
N GLN A 261 -12.32 8.32 -0.23
CA GLN A 261 -13.16 9.48 -0.53
C GLN A 261 -14.60 9.01 -0.70
N THR A 262 -15.52 9.82 -0.18
CA THR A 262 -16.94 9.68 -0.45
C THR A 262 -17.48 10.99 -1.01
N PHE A 263 -18.55 10.87 -1.77
CA PHE A 263 -19.24 12.00 -2.36
C PHE A 263 -20.73 11.88 -2.04
N PRO A 264 -21.47 13.02 -1.98
CA PRO A 264 -22.92 12.98 -1.94
C PRO A 264 -23.49 12.18 -3.11
N ALA A 265 -24.67 11.60 -2.95
CA ALA A 265 -25.31 10.74 -3.95
C ALA A 265 -25.48 11.37 -5.35
N ARG A 266 -25.43 12.71 -5.47
CA ARG A 266 -25.51 13.44 -6.74
C ARG A 266 -24.17 13.52 -7.50
N GLN A 267 -23.09 13.00 -6.90
CA GLN A 267 -21.71 13.04 -7.41
C GLN A 267 -21.07 11.65 -7.41
N ASP A 268 -21.88 10.60 -7.44
CA ASP A 268 -21.45 9.19 -7.46
C ASP A 268 -20.68 8.79 -8.73
N TYR A 269 -20.71 9.63 -9.77
CA TYR A 269 -19.89 9.49 -10.97
C TYR A 269 -18.41 9.82 -10.74
N LEU A 270 -18.05 10.50 -9.64
CA LEU A 270 -16.67 10.77 -9.28
C LEU A 270 -16.01 9.52 -8.68
N PRO A 271 -14.75 9.20 -9.04
CA PRO A 271 -14.09 8.01 -8.54
C PRO A 271 -13.84 8.15 -7.03
N GLN A 272 -14.26 7.15 -6.26
CA GLN A 272 -13.96 7.06 -4.82
C GLN A 272 -12.55 6.51 -4.63
N LEU A 273 -11.60 7.41 -4.38
CA LEU A 273 -10.19 7.05 -4.28
C LEU A 273 -9.78 6.76 -2.84
N ILE A 274 -8.73 5.94 -2.67
CA ILE A 274 -8.09 5.79 -1.37
C ILE A 274 -7.29 7.06 -1.08
N VAL A 275 -7.57 7.66 0.07
CA VAL A 275 -6.88 8.86 0.58
C VAL A 275 -6.00 8.57 1.76
N GLY A 276 -6.11 7.40 2.39
CA GLY A 276 -5.24 7.02 3.49
C GLY A 276 -5.31 5.53 3.78
N MET A 277 -4.26 5.03 4.40
CA MET A 277 -4.15 3.63 4.77
C MET A 277 -3.28 3.47 6.02
N ALA A 278 -3.65 2.48 6.84
CA ALA A 278 -2.77 1.89 7.85
C ALA A 278 -2.94 0.37 7.80
N MET A 279 -1.94 -0.38 8.26
CA MET A 279 -2.04 -1.84 8.36
C MET A 279 -1.68 -2.34 9.74
N ASP A 280 -2.35 -3.42 10.11
CA ASP A 280 -2.11 -4.13 11.35
C ASP A 280 -2.55 -5.59 11.26
N LYS A 281 -2.47 -6.27 12.39
CA LYS A 281 -3.12 -7.54 12.64
C LYS A 281 -4.65 -7.39 12.65
N PRO A 282 -5.40 -8.35 12.05
CA PRO A 282 -6.86 -8.36 12.09
C PRO A 282 -7.48 -8.13 13.48
N GLY A 283 -8.38 -7.16 13.55
CA GLY A 283 -9.10 -6.81 14.79
C GLY A 283 -8.23 -6.17 15.87
N HIS A 284 -7.00 -5.78 15.53
CA HIS A 284 -6.08 -5.13 16.46
C HIS A 284 -6.24 -3.62 16.36
N ALA A 285 -6.75 -3.02 17.45
CA ALA A 285 -6.81 -1.57 17.63
C ALA A 285 -7.39 -0.77 16.44
N PRO A 286 -8.58 -1.12 15.91
CA PRO A 286 -9.14 -0.51 14.69
C PRO A 286 -9.25 1.01 14.76
N ALA A 287 -9.66 1.56 15.92
CA ALA A 287 -9.71 3.00 16.15
C ALA A 287 -8.35 3.70 15.99
N ASP A 288 -7.29 3.09 16.55
CA ASP A 288 -5.94 3.68 16.48
C ASP A 288 -5.43 3.64 15.03
N ARG A 289 -5.70 2.55 14.30
CA ARG A 289 -5.33 2.42 12.88
C ARG A 289 -6.11 3.37 11.97
N ALA A 290 -7.37 3.65 12.26
CA ALA A 290 -8.12 4.69 11.55
C ALA A 290 -7.52 6.08 11.76
N MET A 291 -7.11 6.40 12.98
CA MET A 291 -6.42 7.67 13.27
C MET A 291 -5.06 7.75 12.58
N ASP A 292 -4.27 6.67 12.60
CA ASP A 292 -2.97 6.61 11.91
C ASP A 292 -3.14 6.83 10.39
N ALA A 293 -4.17 6.22 9.77
CA ALA A 293 -4.47 6.37 8.34
C ALA A 293 -4.91 7.80 7.99
N LEU A 294 -5.67 8.46 8.87
CA LEU A 294 -6.16 9.83 8.69
C LEU A 294 -5.15 10.92 9.07
N GLN A 295 -4.07 10.58 9.77
CA GLN A 295 -3.23 11.58 10.42
C GLN A 295 -2.66 12.62 9.45
N HIS A 296 -2.24 12.19 8.26
CA HIS A 296 -1.71 13.12 7.26
C HIS A 296 -2.79 14.07 6.70
N LEU A 297 -4.04 13.61 6.55
CA LEU A 297 -5.17 14.46 6.18
C LEU A 297 -5.49 15.44 7.31
N ILE A 298 -5.47 14.98 8.56
CA ILE A 298 -5.73 15.82 9.75
C ILE A 298 -4.68 16.92 9.90
N ALA A 299 -3.41 16.58 9.68
CA ALA A 299 -2.30 17.52 9.81
C ALA A 299 -2.26 18.58 8.70
N ASP A 300 -2.85 18.30 7.55
CA ASP A 300 -2.93 19.24 6.43
C ASP A 300 -4.18 20.14 6.57
N GLU A 301 -3.96 21.41 6.90
CA GLU A 301 -5.02 22.42 7.04
C GLU A 301 -5.70 22.75 5.70
N SER A 302 -5.04 22.51 4.57
CA SER A 302 -5.60 22.76 3.24
C SER A 302 -6.61 21.70 2.80
N VAL A 303 -6.54 20.50 3.41
CA VAL A 303 -7.46 19.41 3.10
C VAL A 303 -8.82 19.68 3.76
N PRO A 304 -9.94 19.63 3.01
CA PRO A 304 -11.26 19.82 3.60
C PRO A 304 -11.60 18.71 4.59
N LYS A 305 -12.38 19.06 5.64
CA LYS A 305 -12.78 18.15 6.72
C LYS A 305 -14.30 18.00 6.72
N GLY A 306 -14.77 16.92 6.11
CA GLY A 306 -16.20 16.65 5.90
C GLY A 306 -16.78 15.70 6.94
N ALA A 307 -17.59 14.76 6.49
CA ALA A 307 -18.11 13.64 7.25
C ALA A 307 -17.08 12.51 7.35
N TYR A 308 -16.95 11.93 8.54
CA TYR A 308 -16.31 10.63 8.74
C TYR A 308 -17.40 9.57 8.81
N ILE A 309 -17.31 8.52 8.00
CA ILE A 309 -18.27 7.41 7.95
C ILE A 309 -17.54 6.13 8.32
N GLY A 310 -18.03 5.43 9.34
CA GLY A 310 -17.51 4.12 9.72
C GLY A 310 -18.63 3.16 10.09
N ASP A 311 -18.37 1.86 9.97
CA ASP A 311 -19.28 0.82 10.43
C ASP A 311 -19.31 0.71 11.97
N HIS A 312 -20.01 -0.31 12.47
CA HIS A 312 -20.13 -0.55 13.91
C HIS A 312 -18.80 -0.75 14.66
N ILE A 313 -17.72 -1.19 14.01
CA ILE A 313 -16.42 -1.37 14.69
C ILE A 313 -15.84 -0.01 15.09
N TYR A 314 -16.03 1.00 14.23
CA TYR A 314 -15.57 2.36 14.44
C TYR A 314 -16.60 3.18 15.23
N TYR A 315 -17.89 3.06 14.90
CA TYR A 315 -18.95 3.81 15.57
C TYR A 315 -20.20 2.95 15.77
N PRO A 316 -20.68 2.69 17.01
CA PRO A 316 -20.26 3.30 18.28
C PRO A 316 -19.27 2.47 19.12
N THR A 317 -18.77 1.33 18.62
CA THR A 317 -18.04 0.36 19.47
C THR A 317 -16.66 0.85 19.94
N SER A 318 -16.00 1.71 19.16
CA SER A 318 -14.69 2.26 19.54
C SER A 318 -14.79 3.28 20.68
N LYS A 319 -13.75 3.31 21.53
CA LYS A 319 -13.67 4.24 22.66
C LYS A 319 -13.72 5.72 22.20
N PRO A 320 -14.61 6.56 22.75
CA PRO A 320 -14.73 8.00 22.44
C PRO A 320 -13.41 8.75 22.35
N GLU A 321 -12.50 8.47 23.28
CA GLU A 321 -11.21 9.17 23.44
C GLU A 321 -10.23 8.82 22.32
N LYS A 322 -10.39 7.66 21.68
CA LYS A 322 -9.50 7.17 20.64
C LYS A 322 -9.89 7.62 19.24
N LEU A 323 -11.19 7.84 18.99
CA LEU A 323 -11.68 8.11 17.63
C LEU A 323 -12.61 9.32 17.56
N GLN A 324 -13.75 9.29 18.26
CA GLN A 324 -14.81 10.27 18.06
C GLN A 324 -14.42 11.67 18.54
N ILE A 325 -13.78 11.79 19.71
CA ILE A 325 -13.28 13.07 20.24
C ILE A 325 -12.18 13.65 19.34
N PRO A 326 -11.10 12.92 19.01
CA PRO A 326 -10.04 13.47 18.16
C PRO A 326 -10.53 13.84 16.76
N LEU A 327 -11.43 13.06 16.13
CA LEU A 327 -12.01 13.40 14.83
C LEU A 327 -12.81 14.72 14.87
N ARG A 328 -13.63 14.92 15.91
CA ARG A 328 -14.37 16.18 16.07
C ARG A 328 -13.44 17.38 16.31
N LYS A 329 -12.37 17.19 17.10
CA LYS A 329 -11.35 18.24 17.28
C LYS A 329 -10.62 18.57 15.98
N ALA A 330 -10.44 17.59 15.10
CA ALA A 330 -9.88 17.77 13.76
C ALA A 330 -10.86 18.37 12.74
N GLY A 331 -12.12 18.63 13.13
CA GLY A 331 -13.13 19.27 12.27
C GLY A 331 -14.08 18.30 11.55
N TYR A 332 -13.95 16.99 11.74
CA TYR A 332 -14.85 16.02 11.09
C TYR A 332 -16.21 15.91 11.78
N LYS A 333 -17.26 15.71 10.98
CA LYS A 333 -18.58 15.28 11.44
C LYS A 333 -18.64 13.75 11.48
N VAL A 334 -18.62 13.17 12.68
CA VAL A 334 -18.64 11.71 12.84
C VAL A 334 -20.04 11.15 12.61
N MET A 335 -20.16 10.27 11.61
CA MET A 335 -21.35 9.55 11.18
C MET A 335 -21.09 8.05 11.30
N GLY A 336 -22.11 7.28 11.67
CA GLY A 336 -21.99 5.82 11.71
C GLY A 336 -23.31 5.17 12.02
N ASP A 337 -23.34 3.85 11.84
CA ASP A 337 -24.54 3.07 12.11
C ASP A 337 -24.86 3.07 13.61
N LEU A 338 -26.16 3.17 13.93
CA LEU A 338 -26.64 3.09 15.30
C LEU A 338 -26.93 1.64 15.66
N VAL A 339 -26.46 1.22 16.84
CA VAL A 339 -26.81 -0.10 17.38
C VAL A 339 -28.33 -0.16 17.59
N LYS A 340 -28.93 -1.30 17.22
CA LYS A 340 -30.36 -1.57 17.41
C LYS A 340 -30.78 -1.26 18.85
N GLY A 341 -31.56 -0.19 19.04
CA GLY A 341 -32.04 0.27 20.36
C GLY A 341 -31.54 1.67 20.77
N GLN A 342 -30.50 2.21 20.12
CA GLN A 342 -30.09 3.61 20.27
C GLN A 342 -30.86 4.46 19.26
N MET A 343 -32.00 5.02 19.67
CA MET A 343 -32.82 5.91 18.83
C MET A 343 -32.34 7.35 19.00
N ALA A 344 -31.52 7.84 18.08
CA ALA A 344 -31.58 9.24 17.66
C ALA A 344 -32.23 9.24 16.27
N TYR A 345 -33.38 9.90 16.14
CA TYR A 345 -34.22 10.03 14.93
C TYR A 345 -33.94 9.05 13.78
N ARG A 346 -34.76 7.98 13.69
CA ARG A 346 -34.93 7.28 12.41
C ARG A 346 -35.38 8.31 11.37
N LEU A 347 -34.67 8.40 10.25
CA LEU A 347 -35.26 8.96 9.04
C LEU A 347 -36.60 8.23 8.80
N PRO A 348 -37.71 8.95 8.56
CA PRO A 348 -39.01 8.32 8.41
C PRO A 348 -38.94 7.28 7.29
N THR A 349 -39.33 6.05 7.61
CA THR A 349 -39.53 4.93 6.68
C THR A 349 -40.75 5.18 5.80
N THR A 350 -40.72 6.28 5.04
CA THR A 350 -41.73 6.60 4.03
C THR A 350 -41.06 7.36 2.89
N VAL A 351 -40.11 6.69 2.24
CA VAL A 351 -39.75 6.98 0.85
C VAL A 351 -39.71 5.63 0.15
N HIS A 352 -40.49 5.51 -0.93
CA HIS A 352 -40.69 4.30 -1.69
C HIS A 352 -39.39 3.51 -1.96
N SER A 353 -39.45 2.21 -1.67
CA SER A 353 -38.69 1.11 -2.27
C SER A 353 -37.70 1.53 -3.37
N SER A 354 -36.47 1.85 -2.99
CA SER A 354 -35.31 1.90 -3.91
C SER A 354 -33.94 1.91 -3.23
N LEU A 355 -33.84 1.97 -1.89
CA LEU A 355 -32.58 1.82 -1.16
C LEU A 355 -32.46 0.43 -0.54
N THR A 356 -32.38 -0.60 -1.38
CA THR A 356 -31.56 -1.76 -1.05
C THR A 356 -30.12 -1.37 -1.33
N ALA A 357 -29.32 -1.16 -0.29
CA ALA A 357 -27.87 -1.22 -0.44
C ALA A 357 -27.55 -2.55 -1.13
N PRO A 358 -26.94 -2.58 -2.33
CA PRO A 358 -26.45 -3.83 -2.86
C PRO A 358 -25.41 -4.29 -1.84
N SER A 359 -25.61 -5.49 -1.31
CA SER A 359 -24.54 -6.21 -0.67
C SER A 359 -23.35 -6.16 -1.62
N ALA A 360 -22.30 -5.45 -1.24
CA ALA A 360 -21.02 -5.47 -1.93
C ALA A 360 -20.42 -6.87 -1.75
N SER A 361 -20.96 -7.80 -2.53
CA SER A 361 -20.26 -8.98 -2.96
C SER A 361 -19.18 -8.49 -3.92
N LEU A 362 -17.95 -8.46 -3.45
CA LEU A 362 -16.80 -8.64 -4.34
C LEU A 362 -16.82 -10.10 -4.80
N ALA A 363 -17.80 -10.43 -5.64
CA ALA A 363 -17.78 -11.59 -6.51
C ALA A 363 -17.48 -11.03 -7.90
N GLY A 364 -16.23 -11.17 -8.34
CA GLY A 364 -15.90 -10.93 -9.74
C GLY A 364 -16.74 -11.82 -10.65
N PRO A 365 -17.10 -11.38 -11.86
CA PRO A 365 -17.80 -12.23 -12.80
C PRO A 365 -16.91 -13.42 -13.18
N PRO A 366 -17.48 -14.62 -13.42
CA PRO A 366 -16.71 -15.75 -13.93
C PRO A 366 -16.17 -15.40 -15.31
N ALA A 367 -14.95 -15.85 -15.59
CA ALA A 367 -14.28 -15.71 -16.87
C ALA A 367 -15.16 -16.27 -18.01
N GLY A 368 -15.62 -15.39 -18.91
CA GLY A 368 -16.36 -15.80 -20.09
C GLY A 368 -17.02 -14.63 -20.83
N ALA A 369 -16.42 -14.27 -21.97
CA ALA A 369 -16.98 -13.54 -23.10
C ALA A 369 -17.25 -12.01 -22.99
N SER A 370 -16.30 -11.31 -23.61
CA SER A 370 -16.41 -10.12 -24.48
C SER A 370 -16.10 -8.73 -23.95
N PRO A 371 -15.27 -7.97 -24.71
CA PRO A 371 -14.64 -6.72 -24.31
C PRO A 371 -15.54 -5.53 -24.63
N VAL A 372 -15.54 -4.48 -23.82
CA VAL A 372 -15.71 -3.07 -24.22
C VAL A 372 -15.77 -2.18 -22.96
N LEU A 373 -14.88 -1.18 -22.93
CA LEU A 373 -14.84 0.02 -22.09
C LEU A 373 -14.93 -0.15 -20.55
N CYS A 374 -13.79 -0.42 -19.92
CA CYS A 374 -13.51 0.03 -18.56
C CYS A 374 -12.62 1.28 -18.64
N SER A 375 -13.10 2.40 -18.09
CA SER A 375 -12.39 3.69 -18.12
C SER A 375 -11.09 3.65 -17.29
N PRO A 376 -10.09 4.49 -17.63
CA PRO A 376 -8.76 4.49 -17.00
C PRO A 376 -8.68 4.61 -15.46
N PRO A 377 -9.53 5.37 -14.73
CA PRO A 377 -9.28 5.71 -13.32
C PRO A 377 -9.44 4.55 -12.31
N ALA A 378 -10.08 3.44 -12.68
CA ALA A 378 -10.26 2.29 -11.78
C ALA A 378 -8.99 1.46 -11.55
N ARG A 379 -7.99 1.52 -12.44
CA ARG A 379 -6.72 0.77 -12.33
C ARG A 379 -5.73 1.34 -11.30
N TRP A 380 -5.97 2.56 -10.81
CA TRP A 380 -4.98 3.32 -10.04
C TRP A 380 -5.02 3.04 -8.53
N ILE A 381 -6.18 2.63 -8.00
CA ILE A 381 -6.36 2.33 -6.57
C ILE A 381 -5.73 0.99 -6.17
N GLU A 382 -5.75 0.01 -7.08
CA GLU A 382 -5.02 -1.25 -6.90
C GLU A 382 -3.51 -1.01 -6.71
N THR A 383 -2.98 0.13 -7.16
CA THR A 383 -1.54 0.45 -7.10
C THR A 383 -1.03 0.67 -5.68
N SER A 384 -1.69 1.49 -4.87
CA SER A 384 -1.24 1.79 -3.50
C SER A 384 -1.42 0.59 -2.57
N ILE A 385 -2.54 -0.13 -2.67
CA ILE A 385 -2.77 -1.36 -1.90
C ILE A 385 -1.75 -2.42 -2.31
N THR A 386 -1.42 -2.55 -3.60
CA THR A 386 -0.48 -3.57 -4.08
C THR A 386 0.95 -3.23 -3.71
N ILE A 387 1.41 -1.97 -3.80
CA ILE A 387 2.75 -1.56 -3.35
C ILE A 387 2.93 -1.85 -1.86
N PHE A 388 1.93 -1.55 -1.02
CA PHE A 388 1.99 -1.88 0.41
C PHE A 388 1.89 -3.39 0.67
N SER A 389 0.94 -4.06 0.01
CA SER A 389 0.82 -5.51 0.04
C SER A 389 2.13 -6.16 -0.37
N THR A 390 2.91 -5.53 -1.24
CA THR A 390 4.23 -5.98 -1.66
C THR A 390 5.30 -5.62 -0.67
N VAL A 391 5.32 -4.45 -0.03
CA VAL A 391 6.22 -4.23 1.12
C VAL A 391 5.99 -5.31 2.20
N ALA A 392 4.74 -5.67 2.46
CA ALA A 392 4.31 -6.72 3.39
C ALA A 392 4.42 -8.17 2.84
N LYS A 393 4.51 -8.38 1.53
CA LYS A 393 4.66 -9.71 0.88
C LYS A 393 6.08 -9.98 0.35
N HIS A 394 6.91 -8.96 0.10
CA HIS A 394 8.31 -9.10 -0.34
C HIS A 394 9.28 -9.36 0.80
N SER A 395 8.82 -9.21 2.04
CA SER A 395 9.38 -9.94 3.17
C SER A 395 9.30 -11.46 2.92
N LEU A 396 8.27 -11.97 2.23
CA LEU A 396 7.91 -13.39 2.17
C LEU A 396 8.25 -14.14 0.88
N PHE A 397 8.87 -13.52 -0.12
CA PHE A 397 9.27 -14.20 -1.35
C PHE A 397 10.79 -14.20 -1.55
N LYS A 398 11.45 -15.05 -0.76
CA LYS A 398 12.47 -16.00 -1.23
C LYS A 398 12.16 -17.37 -0.65
#